data_AF-A0A8T5SQ34-F1
#
_entry.id   AF-A0A8T5SQ34-F1
#
_cell.length_a   1.000
_cell.length_b   1.000
_cell.length_c   1.000
_cell.angle_alpha   90.00
_cell.angle_beta   90.00
_cell.angle_gamma   90.00
#
_symmetry.space_group_name_H-M   'P 1'
#
loop_
_entity.id
_entity.type
_entity.pdbx_description
1 polymer ?
#
loop_
_entity_poly.entity_id
_entity_poly.type
_entity_poly.pdbx_seq_one_letter_code
_entity_poly.pdbx_strand_id
1 'polypeptide(L)'
;MSFLKHNSNCVSASASKGTGVSFSRLGSVLGICKAYLTRVGSGPFPTEVEGDIEQMIRDRGQEFGTVTGRPRRCGWLDLVALK
;
A
#
# COMPACT_ATOMS: atom_id res chain seq x y z
N MET A 1 1.33 -15.06 -12.54
CA MET A 1 0.43 -14.73 -11.41
C MET A 1 0.52 -13.23 -11.17
N SER A 2 -0.59 -12.49 -11.24
CA SER A 2 -0.57 -11.02 -11.02
C SER A 2 -0.67 -10.72 -9.53
N PHE A 3 0.17 -9.81 -9.03
CA PHE A 3 0.19 -9.40 -7.62
C PHE A 3 -0.48 -8.04 -7.37
N LEU A 4 -1.17 -7.51 -8.39
CA LEU A 4 -1.87 -6.24 -8.34
C LEU A 4 -3.37 -6.47 -8.16
N LYS A 5 -4.09 -5.42 -7.75
CA LYS A 5 -5.56 -5.45 -7.66
C LYS A 5 -6.16 -5.86 -9.01
N HIS A 6 -7.23 -6.65 -8.97
CA HIS A 6 -7.89 -7.12 -10.19
C HIS A 6 -8.52 -5.94 -10.95
N ASN A 7 -8.08 -5.80 -12.21
CA ASN A 7 -8.65 -4.98 -13.29
C ASN A 7 -9.25 -3.61 -12.89
N SER A 8 -8.53 -2.87 -12.05
CA SER A 8 -8.89 -1.50 -11.65
C SER A 8 -7.64 -0.72 -11.27
N ASN A 9 -7.69 0.60 -11.48
CA ASN A 9 -6.56 1.50 -11.26
C ASN A 9 -6.79 2.35 -10.01
N CYS A 10 -5.78 2.43 -9.14
CA CYS A 10 -5.83 3.22 -7.91
C CYS A 10 -5.10 4.57 -8.01
N VAL A 11 -4.62 4.95 -9.19
CA VAL A 11 -3.98 6.26 -9.41
C VAL A 11 -5.04 7.36 -9.48
N SER A 12 -4.72 8.57 -9.00
CA SER A 12 -5.65 9.69 -8.88
C SER A 12 -6.40 10.02 -10.18
N ALA A 13 -5.73 9.97 -11.33
CA ALA A 13 -6.34 10.19 -12.64
C ALA A 13 -7.50 9.23 -12.97
N SER A 14 -7.53 8.05 -12.36
CA SER A 14 -8.62 7.08 -12.55
C SER A 14 -9.92 7.52 -11.91
N ALA A 15 -9.91 8.48 -10.98
CA ALA A 15 -11.13 9.06 -10.42
C ALA A 15 -11.99 9.72 -11.50
N SER A 16 -11.37 10.41 -12.47
CA SER A 16 -12.08 11.00 -13.62
C SER A 16 -12.80 9.93 -14.44
N LYS A 17 -12.12 8.82 -14.76
CA LYS A 17 -12.70 7.69 -15.50
C LYS A 17 -13.82 7.00 -14.73
N GLY A 18 -13.67 6.83 -13.41
CA GLY A 18 -14.65 6.15 -12.56
C GLY A 18 -15.89 6.98 -12.25
N THR A 19 -15.80 8.31 -12.28
CA THR A 19 -16.90 9.22 -11.89
C THR A 19 -17.51 9.99 -13.06
N GLY A 20 -16.86 10.01 -14.23
CA GLY A 20 -17.28 10.83 -15.37
C GLY A 20 -16.95 12.33 -15.24
N VAL A 21 -16.26 12.74 -14.17
CA VAL A 21 -15.81 14.12 -13.97
C VAL A 21 -14.59 14.38 -14.86
N SER A 22 -14.57 15.52 -15.56
CA SER A 22 -13.40 15.92 -16.36
C SER A 22 -12.14 16.02 -15.51
N PHE A 23 -11.02 15.50 -16.03
CA PHE A 23 -9.72 15.52 -15.36
C PHE A 23 -9.31 16.95 -14.95
N SER A 24 -9.61 17.96 -15.76
CA SER A 24 -9.29 19.37 -15.47
C SER A 24 -10.02 19.93 -14.25
N ARG A 25 -11.04 19.24 -13.73
CA ARG A 25 -11.76 19.61 -12.51
C ARG A 25 -11.22 18.93 -11.25
N LEU A 26 -10.24 18.04 -11.39
CA LEU A 26 -9.49 17.52 -10.25
C LEU A 26 -8.60 18.66 -9.75
N GLY A 27 -8.80 19.09 -8.50
CA GLY A 27 -7.99 20.11 -7.87
C GLY A 27 -6.63 19.55 -7.45
N SER A 28 -6.41 19.38 -6.15
CA SER A 28 -5.17 18.83 -5.59
C SER A 28 -5.21 17.31 -5.41
N VAL A 29 -4.05 16.67 -5.55
CA VAL A 29 -3.84 15.25 -5.20
C VAL A 29 -3.00 15.17 -3.93
N LEU A 30 -3.53 14.54 -2.88
CA LEU A 30 -2.80 14.28 -1.64
C LEU A 30 -2.34 12.82 -1.61
N GLY A 31 -1.03 12.60 -1.58
CA GLY A 31 -0.44 11.28 -1.39
C GLY A 31 -0.38 10.91 0.10
N ILE A 32 -0.93 9.75 0.45
CA ILE A 32 -0.90 9.24 1.83
C ILE A 32 0.06 8.04 1.87
N CYS A 33 1.10 8.15 2.69
CA CYS A 33 2.03 7.06 2.96
C CYS A 33 2.21 6.87 4.46
N LYS A 34 2.56 5.65 4.86
CA LYS A 34 2.94 5.32 6.24
C LYS A 34 4.45 5.57 6.40
N ALA A 35 4.92 5.68 7.64
CA ALA A 35 6.34 5.81 7.95
C ALA A 35 7.16 4.54 7.64
N TYR A 36 6.49 3.42 7.37
CA TYR A 36 7.04 2.12 6.99
C TYR A 36 6.09 1.47 5.98
N LEU A 37 6.53 0.42 5.30
CA LEU A 37 5.71 -0.27 4.31
C LEU A 37 5.12 -1.56 4.84
N THR A 38 3.94 -1.90 4.33
CA THR A 38 3.25 -3.14 4.64
C THR A 38 2.63 -3.74 3.39
N ARG A 39 2.63 -5.07 3.29
CA ARG A 39 2.04 -5.78 2.16
C ARG A 39 1.09 -6.87 2.64
N VAL A 40 -0.08 -6.92 2.00
CA VAL A 40 -1.03 -8.03 2.11
C VAL A 40 -0.91 -8.87 0.84
N GLY A 41 -0.70 -10.18 1.00
CA GLY A 41 -0.54 -11.11 -0.12
C GLY A 41 0.91 -11.32 -0.56
N SER A 42 1.06 -12.12 -1.62
CA SER A 42 2.36 -12.53 -2.16
C SER A 42 2.93 -11.51 -3.16
N GLY A 43 4.19 -11.71 -3.55
CA GLY A 43 4.91 -10.91 -4.53
C GLY A 43 6.10 -10.14 -3.95
N PRO A 44 6.90 -9.50 -4.81
CA PRO A 44 8.16 -8.87 -4.40
C PRO A 44 7.96 -7.75 -3.38
N PHE A 45 8.78 -7.71 -2.34
CA PHE A 45 8.76 -6.62 -1.36
C PHE A 45 10.21 -6.24 -1.03
N PRO A 46 10.82 -5.32 -1.82
CA PRO A 46 12.27 -5.07 -1.78
C PRO A 46 12.80 -4.63 -0.42
N THR A 47 11.99 -3.92 0.35
CA THR A 47 12.36 -3.40 1.67
C THR A 47 11.79 -4.22 2.83
N GLU A 48 11.28 -5.43 2.57
CA GLU A 48 10.80 -6.33 3.61
C GLU A 48 11.90 -6.62 4.64
N VAL A 49 11.52 -6.63 5.91
CA VAL A 49 12.39 -7.01 7.02
C VAL A 49 11.88 -8.33 7.61
N GLU A 50 12.80 -9.15 8.11
CA GLU A 50 12.49 -10.44 8.71
C GLU A 50 12.93 -10.46 10.19
N GLY A 51 12.35 -11.37 10.97
CA GLY A 51 12.70 -11.58 12.37
C GLY A 51 12.13 -10.52 13.32
N ASP A 52 12.90 -10.20 14.37
CA ASP A 52 12.42 -9.41 15.51
C ASP A 52 11.97 -7.99 15.14
N ILE A 53 12.64 -7.36 14.17
CA ILE A 53 12.28 -6.01 13.69
C ILE A 53 10.93 -6.04 13.00
N GLU A 54 10.65 -7.07 12.19
CA GLU A 54 9.36 -7.22 11.53
C GLU A 54 8.25 -7.35 12.56
N GLN A 55 8.45 -8.20 13.58
CA GLN A 55 7.48 -8.44 14.63
C GLN A 55 7.22 -7.16 15.46
N MET A 56 8.28 -6.41 15.79
CA MET A 56 8.18 -5.15 16.52
C MET A 56 7.38 -4.08 15.74
N ILE A 57 7.62 -3.93 14.43
CA ILE A 57 6.85 -3.01 13.58
C ILE A 57 5.39 -3.47 13.48
N ARG A 58 5.16 -4.77 13.28
CA ARG A 58 3.83 -5.37 13.13
C ARG A 58 2.98 -5.15 14.38
N ASP A 59 3.55 -5.38 15.57
CA ASP A 59 2.83 -5.27 16.83
C ASP A 59 2.52 -3.82 17.19
N ARG A 60 3.50 -2.92 17.03
CA ARG A 60 3.29 -1.47 17.28
C ARG A 60 2.33 -0.84 16.28
N GLY A 61 2.37 -1.30 15.03
CA GLY A 61 1.53 -0.82 13.94
C GLY A 61 0.14 -1.48 13.87
N GLN A 62 -0.11 -2.50 14.70
CA GLN A 62 -1.28 -3.36 14.63
C GLN A 62 -1.54 -3.90 13.20
N GLU A 63 -0.47 -4.39 12.54
CA GLU A 63 -0.51 -4.81 11.14
C GLU A 63 -1.06 -6.21 10.94
N PHE A 64 -2.32 -6.38 11.35
CA PHE A 64 -3.07 -7.62 11.23
C PHE A 64 -4.35 -7.40 10.41
N GLY A 65 -4.82 -8.46 9.76
CA GLY A 65 -6.16 -8.46 9.18
C GLY A 65 -7.20 -8.30 10.27
N THR A 66 -8.10 -7.32 10.17
CA THR A 66 -9.12 -7.06 11.20
C THR A 66 -10.08 -8.23 11.40
N VAL A 67 -10.39 -8.96 10.33
CA VAL A 67 -11.30 -10.12 10.38
C VAL A 67 -10.54 -11.42 10.64
N THR A 68 -9.46 -11.66 9.90
CA THR A 68 -8.76 -12.96 9.93
C THR A 68 -7.63 -13.04 10.94
N GLY A 69 -7.19 -11.91 11.50
CA GLY A 69 -5.97 -11.82 12.31
C GLY A 69 -4.69 -12.10 11.53
N ARG A 70 -4.75 -12.29 10.21
CA ARG A 70 -3.56 -12.68 9.42
C ARG A 70 -2.49 -11.59 9.48
N PRO A 71 -1.23 -11.92 9.85
CA PRO A 71 -0.16 -10.94 9.89
C PRO A 71 0.15 -10.41 8.49
N ARG A 72 0.43 -9.11 8.41
CA ARG A 72 0.95 -8.47 7.19
C ARG A 72 2.47 -8.51 7.20
N ARG A 73 3.05 -8.57 6.01
CA ARG A 73 4.49 -8.43 5.79
C ARG A 73 4.86 -6.97 6.04
N CYS A 74 5.95 -6.72 6.77
CA CYS A 74 6.39 -5.36 7.13
C CYS A 74 7.80 -5.08 6.58
N GLY A 75 8.07 -3.81 6.26
CA GLY A 75 9.34 -3.40 5.65
C GLY A 75 9.66 -1.93 5.87
N TRP A 76 10.89 -1.54 5.55
CA TRP A 76 11.33 -0.15 5.60
C TRP A 76 10.58 0.71 4.57
N LEU A 77 10.60 2.02 4.80
CA LEU A 77 10.12 3.00 3.84
C LEU A 77 10.92 2.88 2.53
N ASP A 78 10.21 2.72 1.42
CA ASP A 78 10.81 2.70 0.08
C ASP A 78 10.60 4.05 -0.60
N LEU A 79 11.65 4.88 -0.63
CA LEU A 79 11.61 6.19 -1.28
C LEU A 79 11.63 6.09 -2.81
N VAL A 80 12.11 4.98 -3.38
CA VAL A 80 12.09 4.77 -4.84
C VAL A 80 10.65 4.50 -5.29
N ALA A 81 9.89 3.73 -4.50
CA ALA A 81 8.48 3.49 -4.76
C ALA A 81 7.58 4.74 -4.56
N LEU A 82 8.04 5.71 -3.76
CA LEU A 82 7.31 6.97 -3.49
C LEU A 82 7.63 8.11 -4.47
N LYS A 83 8.70 7.98 -5.27
CA LYS A 83 9.12 8.97 -6.26
C LYS A 83 8.27 8.86 -7.54
#